data_AF-R7U8S9-F1
#
_entry.id   AF-R7U8S9-F1
#
_cell.length_a   1.000
_cell.length_b   1.000
_cell.length_c   1.000
_cell.angle_alpha   90.00
_cell.angle_beta   90.00
_cell.angle_gamma   90.00
#
_symmetry.space_group_name_H-M   'P 1'
#
loop_
_entity.id
_entity.type
_entity.pdbx_description
1 polymer ?
#
loop_
_entity_poly.entity_id
_entity_poly.type
_entity_poly.pdbx_seq_one_letter_code
_entity_poly.pdbx_strand_id
1 'polypeptide(L)'
;DITLVFGKQRIACHKVILAGMCDYFRRMFLTNMLERGSQEVLLKDISASTGVLLVEYLYSGNIVITQQNAQDLLAASEMLLLGVLKKKVEEFLLNHTDSVNCISIINLARLYDLKTLLADARNYLQEHVKEVVESEEMHLLQEGDFTEALEANASQEENFLFIQKWMRSADERTNRFDDLMQHVCLSKCSKDFVCSTVMEEKLMHNTRGMKLIQEFMQSYGSADPPKQPSLAVGNRSGEICVCASPGGFVVSGGQSQNAIQRECYSYDAQNGQWNTLPPMPTARIEHSSIYHNHNLYVVGGLVNHRPLNSVEVLDMRNLQWNHLPPLPREVCFAYLAIVSDNLFVLGGCNTDLNWVTDVHEFDSTQQTWRQRSPMPEICAGGAAVSFNDLVYIVGGNDRSCMRFNPRNNTWTSLQRPQFSHYYGPSLVLNGNIVVFGGQFNDSIEEYSPLTDSW
;
A
#
# COMPACT_ATOMS: atom_id res chain seq x y z
N ASP A 1 61.31 5.99 -14.43
CA ASP A 1 61.71 5.03 -15.49
C ASP A 1 60.67 4.83 -16.58
N ILE A 2 59.40 5.12 -16.31
CA ILE A 2 58.30 5.07 -17.29
C ILE A 2 57.20 6.06 -16.87
N THR A 3 56.43 6.58 -17.82
CA THR A 3 55.27 7.44 -17.56
C THR A 3 53.99 6.71 -17.95
N LEU A 4 53.06 6.56 -17.01
CA LEU A 4 51.71 6.08 -17.30
C LEU A 4 50.83 7.27 -17.69
N VAL A 5 50.07 7.13 -18.77
CA VAL A 5 49.22 8.18 -19.31
C VAL A 5 47.75 7.75 -19.23
N PHE A 6 46.95 8.49 -18.46
CA PHE A 6 45.52 8.30 -18.28
C PHE A 6 44.79 9.54 -18.82
N GLY A 7 44.31 9.47 -20.06
CA GLY A 7 43.75 10.64 -20.75
C GLY A 7 44.75 11.79 -20.84
N LYS A 8 44.51 12.87 -20.08
CA LYS A 8 45.40 14.05 -20.02
C LYS A 8 46.45 13.98 -18.89
N GLN A 9 46.33 13.03 -17.97
CA GLN A 9 47.18 12.95 -16.79
C GLN A 9 48.40 12.04 -17.06
N ARG A 10 49.59 12.53 -16.74
CA ARG A 10 50.87 11.84 -16.90
C ARG A 10 51.49 11.60 -15.53
N ILE A 11 51.78 10.35 -15.20
CA ILE A 11 52.31 9.96 -13.88
C ILE A 11 53.63 9.21 -14.06
N ALA A 12 54.71 9.78 -13.52
CA ALA A 12 56.02 9.15 -13.55
C ALA A 12 56.10 8.00 -12.53
N CYS A 13 56.55 6.83 -12.99
CA CYS A 13 56.59 5.59 -12.22
C CYS A 13 57.93 4.86 -12.34
N HIS A 14 58.16 3.92 -11.41
CA HIS A 14 59.31 3.02 -11.39
C HIS A 14 58.91 1.65 -11.98
N LYS A 15 59.60 1.21 -13.04
CA LYS A 15 59.30 -0.07 -13.72
C LYS A 15 59.40 -1.25 -12.75
N VAL A 16 60.34 -1.20 -11.81
CA VAL A 16 60.56 -2.24 -10.80
C VAL A 16 59.36 -2.42 -9.86
N ILE A 17 58.75 -1.31 -9.39
CA ILE A 17 57.60 -1.37 -8.49
C ILE A 17 56.37 -1.88 -9.26
N LEU A 18 56.13 -1.35 -10.45
CA LEU A 18 55.02 -1.79 -11.30
C LEU A 18 55.12 -3.28 -11.65
N ALA A 19 56.30 -3.78 -12.04
CA ALA A 19 56.49 -5.22 -12.30
C ALA A 19 56.43 -6.09 -11.06
N GLY A 20 56.81 -5.57 -9.89
CA GLY A 20 56.76 -6.29 -8.63
C GLY A 20 55.33 -6.49 -8.14
N MET A 21 54.47 -5.49 -8.36
CA MET A 21 53.14 -5.41 -7.75
C MET A 21 51.99 -5.72 -8.72
N CYS A 22 52.24 -5.76 -10.03
CA CYS A 22 51.21 -5.94 -11.05
C CYS A 22 51.69 -6.86 -12.18
N ASP A 23 50.99 -7.99 -12.35
CA ASP A 23 51.36 -9.01 -13.34
C ASP A 23 51.20 -8.51 -14.78
N TYR A 24 50.25 -7.60 -15.04
CA TYR A 24 50.12 -6.95 -16.34
C TYR A 24 51.42 -6.22 -16.73
N PHE A 25 51.92 -5.34 -15.85
CA PHE A 25 53.16 -4.60 -16.10
C PHE A 25 54.39 -5.52 -16.11
N ARG A 26 54.40 -6.56 -15.25
CA ARG A 26 55.45 -7.58 -15.26
C ARG A 26 55.54 -8.28 -16.62
N ARG A 27 54.41 -8.72 -17.17
CA ARG A 27 54.35 -9.35 -18.51
C ARG A 27 54.74 -8.35 -19.59
N MET A 28 54.23 -7.12 -19.53
CA MET A 28 54.54 -6.06 -20.50
C MET A 28 56.05 -5.75 -20.56
N PHE A 29 56.76 -5.74 -19.44
CA PHE A 29 58.20 -5.44 -19.41
C PHE A 29 59.11 -6.64 -19.70
N LEU A 30 58.66 -7.86 -19.38
CA LEU A 30 59.48 -9.08 -19.55
C LEU A 30 59.27 -9.78 -20.90
N THR A 31 58.14 -9.57 -21.58
CA THR A 31 57.86 -10.14 -22.90
C THR A 31 58.30 -9.18 -24.02
N ASN A 32 58.53 -9.70 -25.23
CA ASN A 32 58.98 -8.93 -26.40
C ASN A 32 57.85 -8.08 -27.02
N MET A 33 57.16 -7.30 -26.20
CA MET A 33 56.13 -6.32 -26.60
C MET A 33 56.80 -5.01 -27.07
N LEU A 34 56.12 -4.25 -27.93
CA LEU A 34 56.60 -2.95 -28.49
C LEU A 34 56.89 -1.93 -27.38
N GLU A 35 56.14 -2.00 -26.29
CA GLU A 35 56.19 -1.14 -25.11
C GLU A 35 57.45 -1.36 -24.27
N ARG A 36 58.22 -2.44 -24.51
CA ARG A 36 59.50 -2.70 -23.84
C ARG A 36 60.48 -1.54 -24.01
N GLY A 37 60.45 -0.90 -25.18
CA GLY A 37 61.27 0.28 -25.52
C GLY A 37 60.59 1.63 -25.29
N SER A 38 59.31 1.66 -24.94
CA SER A 38 58.57 2.91 -24.76
C SER A 38 58.87 3.54 -23.38
N GLN A 39 58.98 4.88 -23.36
CA GLN A 39 59.03 5.66 -22.12
C GLN A 39 57.63 6.04 -21.61
N GLU A 40 56.59 5.91 -22.44
CA GLU A 40 55.20 6.20 -22.07
C GLU A 40 54.27 5.02 -22.41
N VAL A 41 53.32 4.73 -21.52
CA VAL A 41 52.29 3.70 -21.72
C VAL A 41 50.92 4.35 -21.56
N LEU A 42 50.11 4.28 -22.61
CA LEU A 42 48.79 4.90 -22.67
C LEU A 42 47.71 3.89 -22.28
N LEU A 43 46.99 4.17 -21.19
CA LEU A 43 45.88 3.35 -20.70
C LEU A 43 44.57 4.11 -21.01
N LYS A 44 43.99 3.82 -22.18
CA LYS A 44 42.83 4.55 -22.72
C LYS A 44 41.53 4.26 -21.96
N ASP A 45 41.41 3.05 -21.41
CA ASP A 45 40.18 2.56 -20.79
C ASP A 45 40.12 2.78 -19.27
N ILE A 46 41.08 3.54 -18.72
CA ILE A 46 41.08 3.96 -17.30
C ILE A 46 40.92 5.48 -17.21
N SER A 47 39.93 5.93 -16.44
CA SER A 47 39.72 7.34 -16.14
C SER A 47 40.90 7.92 -15.36
N ALA A 48 41.21 9.21 -15.55
CA ALA A 48 42.37 9.85 -14.93
C ALA A 48 42.35 9.76 -13.40
N SER A 49 41.18 9.97 -12.77
CA SER A 49 40.96 9.82 -11.33
C SER A 49 41.27 8.41 -10.83
N THR A 50 40.77 7.39 -11.53
CA THR A 50 41.01 5.99 -11.17
C THR A 50 42.47 5.59 -11.40
N GLY A 51 43.09 6.10 -12.45
CA GLY A 51 44.53 5.89 -12.73
C GLY A 51 45.43 6.38 -11.60
N VAL A 52 45.14 7.55 -11.02
CA VAL A 52 45.90 8.09 -9.86
C VAL A 52 45.79 7.15 -8.66
N LEU A 53 44.56 6.75 -8.30
CA LEU A 53 44.31 5.86 -7.16
C LEU A 53 45.01 4.51 -7.34
N LEU A 54 45.03 3.96 -8.56
CA LEU A 54 45.71 2.71 -8.86
C LEU A 54 47.23 2.83 -8.74
N VAL A 55 47.82 3.95 -9.18
CA VAL A 55 49.25 4.17 -8.98
C VAL A 55 49.57 4.27 -7.50
N GLU A 56 48.80 5.02 -6.71
CA GLU A 56 49.00 5.10 -5.26
C GLU A 56 48.83 3.74 -4.57
N TYR A 57 47.86 2.93 -5.01
CA TYR A 57 47.65 1.57 -4.54
C TYR A 57 48.85 0.66 -4.82
N LEU A 58 49.44 0.75 -6.02
CA LEU A 58 50.62 -0.05 -6.39
C LEU A 58 51.86 0.29 -5.54
N TYR A 59 51.93 1.48 -4.94
CA TYR A 59 53.03 1.88 -4.07
C TYR A 59 52.74 1.66 -2.59
N SER A 60 51.49 1.85 -2.15
CA SER A 60 51.11 1.84 -0.73
C SER A 60 50.44 0.55 -0.27
N GLY A 61 49.86 -0.23 -1.20
CA GLY A 61 49.00 -1.37 -0.91
C GLY A 61 47.60 -1.00 -0.40
N ASN A 62 47.29 0.29 -0.27
CA ASN A 62 46.03 0.80 0.25
C ASN A 62 45.25 1.57 -0.81
N ILE A 63 43.92 1.45 -0.78
CA ILE A 63 43.03 2.17 -1.68
C ILE A 63 41.69 2.39 -0.99
N VAL A 64 41.08 3.56 -1.24
CA VAL A 64 39.76 3.91 -0.72
C VAL A 64 38.72 3.61 -1.79
N ILE A 65 37.82 2.69 -1.48
CA ILE A 65 36.71 2.29 -2.36
C ILE A 65 35.45 3.03 -1.93
N THR A 66 34.74 3.62 -2.88
CA THR A 66 33.51 4.39 -2.70
C THR A 66 32.49 3.97 -3.76
N GLN A 67 31.21 4.28 -3.55
CA GLN A 67 30.16 3.99 -4.54
C GLN A 67 30.44 4.63 -5.92
N GLN A 68 31.07 5.81 -5.94
CA GLN A 68 31.36 6.54 -7.18
C GLN A 68 32.54 5.93 -7.98
N ASN A 69 33.48 5.27 -7.31
CA ASN A 69 34.70 4.75 -7.95
C ASN A 69 34.73 3.21 -8.07
N ALA A 70 33.82 2.48 -7.41
CA ALA A 70 33.84 1.03 -7.36
C ALA A 70 33.76 0.39 -8.75
N GLN A 71 32.89 0.88 -9.63
CA GLN A 71 32.74 0.37 -11.00
C GLN A 71 34.03 0.55 -11.82
N ASP A 72 34.60 1.76 -11.83
CA ASP A 72 35.86 2.05 -12.53
C ASP A 72 37.03 1.23 -11.97
N LEU A 73 37.08 1.07 -10.64
CA LEU A 73 38.10 0.27 -9.97
C LEU A 73 37.98 -1.20 -10.32
N LEU A 74 36.76 -1.73 -10.42
CA LEU A 74 36.52 -3.11 -10.84
C LEU A 74 37.04 -3.33 -12.26
N ALA A 75 36.64 -2.45 -13.20
CA ALA A 75 37.08 -2.50 -14.60
C ALA A 75 38.61 -2.47 -14.73
N ALA A 76 39.25 -1.53 -14.04
CA ALA A 76 40.69 -1.38 -14.07
C ALA A 76 41.42 -2.54 -13.37
N SER A 77 40.85 -3.09 -12.29
CA SER A 77 41.44 -4.23 -11.58
C SER A 77 41.47 -5.48 -12.45
N GLU A 78 40.45 -5.71 -13.27
CA GLU A 78 40.44 -6.81 -14.24
C GLU A 78 41.47 -6.57 -15.35
N MET A 79 41.45 -5.37 -15.96
CA MET A 79 42.35 -5.04 -17.06
C MET A 79 43.83 -5.14 -16.65
N LEU A 80 44.17 -4.71 -15.43
CA LEU A 80 45.52 -4.75 -14.88
C LEU A 80 45.85 -6.06 -14.15
N LEU A 81 44.94 -7.04 -14.13
CA LEU A 81 45.09 -8.34 -13.46
C LEU A 81 45.37 -8.22 -11.95
N LEU A 82 44.76 -7.24 -11.28
CA LEU A 82 44.89 -6.97 -9.85
C LEU A 82 43.86 -7.77 -9.04
N GLY A 83 44.05 -9.09 -8.94
CA GLY A 83 43.08 -10.00 -8.31
C GLY A 83 42.72 -9.65 -6.84
N VAL A 84 43.69 -9.16 -6.05
CA VAL A 84 43.43 -8.74 -4.65
C VAL A 84 42.52 -7.52 -4.60
N LEU A 85 42.71 -6.56 -5.52
CA LEU A 85 41.87 -5.38 -5.60
C LEU A 85 40.47 -5.75 -6.09
N LYS A 86 40.37 -6.61 -7.11
CA LYS A 86 39.10 -7.14 -7.64
C LYS A 86 38.25 -7.72 -6.51
N LYS A 87 38.83 -8.56 -5.65
CA LYS A 87 38.13 -9.15 -4.50
C LYS A 87 37.67 -8.11 -3.47
N LYS A 88 38.50 -7.10 -3.15
CA LYS A 88 38.09 -6.02 -2.24
C LYS A 88 36.93 -5.19 -2.78
N VAL A 89 36.91 -4.93 -4.09
CA VAL A 89 35.81 -4.21 -4.74
C VAL A 89 34.55 -5.08 -4.76
N GLU A 90 34.68 -6.38 -5.02
CA GLU A 90 33.56 -7.33 -4.93
C GLU A 90 32.93 -7.36 -3.53
N GLU A 91 33.74 -7.45 -2.46
CA GLU A 91 33.28 -7.40 -1.07
C GLU A 91 32.61 -6.07 -0.72
N PHE A 92 33.09 -4.96 -1.28
CA PHE A 92 32.45 -3.65 -1.09
C PHE A 92 31.07 -3.60 -1.75
N LEU A 93 30.96 -4.07 -3.00
CA LEU A 93 29.70 -4.07 -3.75
C LEU A 93 28.66 -4.97 -3.10
N LEU A 94 29.04 -6.15 -2.60
CA LEU A 94 28.15 -7.05 -1.85
C LEU A 94 27.46 -6.34 -0.68
N ASN A 95 28.19 -5.49 0.05
CA ASN A 95 27.65 -4.79 1.23
C ASN A 95 26.87 -3.51 0.89
N HIS A 96 26.81 -3.10 -0.38
CA HIS A 96 26.17 -1.86 -0.83
C HIS A 96 25.17 -2.07 -1.99
N THR A 97 24.67 -3.29 -2.16
CA THR A 97 23.56 -3.58 -3.07
C THR A 97 22.26 -2.96 -2.53
N ASP A 98 21.56 -2.19 -3.35
CA ASP A 98 20.27 -1.56 -3.02
C ASP A 98 19.29 -1.61 -4.21
N SER A 99 18.05 -1.15 -4.02
CA SER A 99 17.01 -1.18 -5.05
C SER A 99 17.26 -0.27 -6.26
N VAL A 100 18.15 0.71 -6.13
CA VAL A 100 18.48 1.65 -7.23
C VAL A 100 19.60 1.09 -8.09
N ASN A 101 20.59 0.42 -7.48
CA ASN A 101 21.82 -0.02 -8.15
C ASN A 101 21.87 -1.52 -8.49
N CYS A 102 20.90 -2.32 -8.02
CA CYS A 102 20.89 -3.78 -8.16
C CYS A 102 21.09 -4.24 -9.61
N ILE A 103 20.41 -3.61 -10.58
CA ILE A 103 20.45 -4.01 -11.99
C ILE A 103 21.85 -3.75 -12.57
N SER A 104 22.42 -2.58 -12.31
CA SER A 104 23.80 -2.25 -12.64
C SER A 104 24.80 -3.24 -12.02
N ILE A 105 24.63 -3.62 -10.76
CA ILE A 105 25.49 -4.61 -10.09
C ILE A 105 25.39 -5.99 -10.75
N ILE A 106 24.19 -6.47 -11.11
CA ILE A 106 24.00 -7.74 -11.84
C ILE A 106 24.78 -7.72 -13.17
N ASN A 107 24.64 -6.64 -13.93
CA ASN A 107 25.32 -6.49 -15.23
C ASN A 107 26.84 -6.42 -15.08
N LEU A 108 27.34 -5.71 -14.06
CA LEU A 108 28.78 -5.65 -13.74
C LEU A 108 29.31 -7.02 -13.31
N ALA A 109 28.62 -7.70 -12.40
CA ALA A 109 29.02 -9.00 -11.91
C ALA A 109 29.10 -10.02 -13.06
N ARG A 110 28.16 -9.97 -14.01
CA ARG A 110 28.20 -10.76 -15.23
C ARG A 110 29.38 -10.39 -16.13
N LEU A 111 29.61 -9.10 -16.36
CA LEU A 111 30.68 -8.63 -17.25
C LEU A 111 32.07 -9.08 -16.78
N TYR A 112 32.30 -9.13 -15.47
CA TYR A 112 33.59 -9.47 -14.85
C TYR A 112 33.67 -10.89 -14.26
N ASP A 113 32.69 -11.76 -14.56
CA ASP A 113 32.56 -13.14 -14.06
C ASP A 113 32.66 -13.27 -12.52
N LEU A 114 32.01 -12.34 -11.80
CA LEU A 114 31.92 -12.32 -10.33
C LEU A 114 30.73 -13.16 -9.86
N LYS A 115 30.93 -14.47 -9.71
CA LYS A 115 29.85 -15.43 -9.42
C LYS A 115 29.14 -15.19 -8.08
N THR A 116 29.91 -14.82 -7.05
CA THR A 116 29.37 -14.55 -5.70
C THR A 116 28.52 -13.29 -5.68
N LEU A 117 29.02 -12.19 -6.24
CA LEU A 117 28.24 -10.95 -6.39
C LEU A 117 27.01 -11.12 -7.28
N LEU A 118 27.12 -11.89 -8.37
CA LEU A 118 26.00 -12.15 -9.28
C LEU A 118 24.86 -12.90 -8.57
N ALA A 119 25.19 -13.92 -7.79
CA ALA A 119 24.19 -14.69 -7.04
C ALA A 119 23.50 -13.83 -5.97
N ASP A 120 24.27 -13.03 -5.24
CA ASP A 120 23.76 -12.14 -4.19
C ASP A 120 22.81 -11.07 -4.77
N ALA A 121 23.24 -10.38 -5.83
CA ALA A 121 22.42 -9.36 -6.48
C ALA A 121 21.14 -9.94 -7.13
N ARG A 122 21.19 -11.17 -7.64
CA ARG A 122 19.99 -11.88 -8.13
C ARG A 122 19.04 -12.24 -7.01
N ASN A 123 19.55 -12.71 -5.87
CA ASN A 123 18.70 -12.97 -4.70
C ASN A 123 18.04 -11.68 -4.20
N TYR A 124 18.79 -10.58 -4.16
CA TYR A 124 18.24 -9.27 -3.81
C TYR A 124 17.11 -8.85 -4.75
N LEU A 125 17.31 -8.99 -6.06
CA LEU A 125 16.29 -8.73 -7.08
C LEU A 125 15.02 -9.55 -6.83
N GLN A 126 15.15 -10.83 -6.48
CA GLN A 126 14.02 -11.73 -6.21
C GLN A 126 13.25 -11.36 -4.93
N GLU A 127 13.94 -10.95 -3.87
CA GLU A 127 13.32 -10.58 -2.60
C GLU A 127 12.67 -9.18 -2.64
N HIS A 128 13.21 -8.26 -3.45
CA HIS A 128 12.80 -6.84 -3.46
C HIS A 128 12.26 -6.38 -4.83
N VAL A 129 11.62 -7.28 -5.60
CA VAL A 129 11.07 -6.98 -6.95
C VAL A 129 10.25 -5.69 -6.95
N LYS A 130 9.40 -5.48 -5.95
CA LYS A 130 8.52 -4.29 -5.85
C LYS A 130 9.28 -2.97 -5.84
N GLU A 131 10.41 -2.90 -5.15
CA GLU A 131 11.23 -1.69 -5.08
C GLU A 131 12.03 -1.50 -6.37
N VAL A 132 12.55 -2.59 -6.93
CA VAL A 132 13.33 -2.56 -8.18
C VAL A 132 12.46 -2.19 -9.38
N VAL A 133 11.17 -2.55 -9.38
CA VAL A 133 10.19 -2.13 -10.42
C VAL A 133 10.09 -0.60 -10.53
N GLU A 134 10.32 0.12 -9.44
CA GLU A 134 10.29 1.59 -9.44
C GLU A 134 11.61 2.25 -9.87
N SER A 135 12.68 1.47 -10.07
CA SER A 135 13.98 1.98 -10.51
C SER A 135 13.97 2.44 -11.98
N GLU A 136 14.75 3.48 -12.27
CA GLU A 136 15.00 3.98 -13.63
C GLU A 136 15.91 3.03 -14.45
N GLU A 137 16.65 2.13 -13.80
CA GLU A 137 17.59 1.19 -14.45
C GLU A 137 16.91 -0.01 -15.14
N MET A 138 15.57 -0.09 -15.13
CA MET A 138 14.81 -1.23 -15.68
C MET A 138 15.18 -1.61 -17.12
N HIS A 139 15.55 -0.61 -17.92
CA HIS A 139 15.97 -0.77 -19.32
C HIS A 139 17.26 -1.61 -19.45
N LEU A 140 18.11 -1.65 -18.42
CA LEU A 140 19.37 -2.40 -18.39
C LEU A 140 19.20 -3.87 -17.98
N LEU A 141 18.04 -4.28 -17.48
CA LEU A 141 17.79 -5.65 -17.03
C LEU A 141 17.70 -6.62 -18.22
N GLN A 142 18.54 -7.65 -18.21
CA GLN A 142 18.56 -8.69 -19.24
C GLN A 142 17.38 -9.66 -19.10
N GLU A 143 16.90 -10.18 -20.23
CA GLU A 143 15.74 -11.08 -20.29
C GLU A 143 15.92 -12.37 -19.48
N GLY A 144 17.14 -12.90 -19.39
CA GLY A 144 17.43 -14.09 -18.59
C GLY A 144 17.19 -13.87 -17.10
N ASP A 145 17.68 -12.75 -16.54
CA ASP A 145 17.47 -12.41 -15.14
C ASP A 145 16.01 -12.04 -14.86
N PHE A 146 15.37 -11.39 -15.83
CA PHE A 146 13.97 -11.03 -15.76
C PHE A 146 13.07 -12.27 -15.65
N THR A 147 13.28 -13.27 -16.52
CA THR A 147 12.52 -14.52 -16.49
C THR A 147 12.75 -15.29 -15.18
N GLU A 148 13.99 -15.36 -14.70
CA GLU A 148 14.34 -16.00 -13.42
C GLU A 148 13.64 -15.33 -12.24
N ALA A 149 13.55 -13.98 -12.23
CA ALA A 149 12.83 -13.23 -11.20
C ALA A 149 11.31 -13.44 -11.28
N LEU A 150 10.72 -13.55 -12.49
CA LEU A 150 9.30 -13.87 -12.66
C LEU A 150 8.95 -15.27 -12.12
N GLU A 151 9.81 -16.25 -12.37
CA GLU A 151 9.60 -17.64 -11.91
C GLU A 151 9.74 -17.78 -10.39
N ALA A 152 10.61 -16.98 -9.77
CA ALA A 152 10.81 -16.97 -8.32
C ALA A 152 9.67 -16.27 -7.55
N ASN A 153 9.04 -15.25 -8.14
CA ASN A 153 8.00 -14.49 -7.46
C ASN A 153 6.65 -15.22 -7.43
N ALA A 154 6.06 -15.34 -6.25
CA ALA A 154 4.77 -15.98 -6.05
C ALA A 154 3.59 -15.10 -6.54
N SER A 155 3.73 -13.77 -6.49
CA SER A 155 2.65 -12.83 -6.80
C SER A 155 2.47 -12.63 -8.30
N GLN A 156 1.32 -13.07 -8.82
CA GLN A 156 1.00 -12.97 -10.25
C GLN A 156 0.67 -11.53 -10.68
N GLU A 157 0.15 -10.71 -9.77
CA GLU A 157 -0.13 -9.29 -10.03
C GLU A 157 1.17 -8.49 -10.14
N GLU A 158 2.12 -8.73 -9.24
CA GLU A 158 3.45 -8.11 -9.31
C GLU A 158 4.20 -8.54 -10.56
N ASN A 159 4.14 -9.82 -10.92
CA ASN A 159 4.72 -10.31 -12.18
C ASN A 159 4.12 -9.60 -13.40
N PHE A 160 2.82 -9.33 -13.41
CA PHE A 160 2.19 -8.57 -14.48
C PHE A 160 2.71 -7.12 -14.55
N LEU A 161 2.77 -6.42 -13.42
CA LEU A 161 3.31 -5.05 -13.35
C LEU A 161 4.79 -5.01 -13.75
N PHE A 162 5.55 -6.03 -13.35
CA PHE A 162 6.96 -6.15 -13.70
C PHE A 162 7.16 -6.33 -15.20
N ILE A 163 6.36 -7.19 -15.85
CA ILE A 163 6.31 -7.30 -17.32
C ILE A 163 5.93 -5.96 -17.94
N GLN A 164 4.88 -5.30 -17.44
CA GLN A 164 4.43 -4.01 -17.98
C GLN A 164 5.54 -2.96 -17.97
N LYS A 165 6.25 -2.79 -16.84
CA LYS A 165 7.32 -1.80 -16.70
C LYS A 165 8.55 -2.16 -17.54
N TRP A 166 8.97 -3.43 -17.51
CA TRP A 166 10.11 -3.90 -18.30
C TRP A 166 9.90 -3.75 -19.81
N MET A 167 8.67 -3.97 -20.28
CA MET A 167 8.29 -3.80 -21.68
C MET A 167 8.23 -2.33 -22.12
N ARG A 168 7.78 -1.43 -21.24
CA ARG A 168 7.77 0.02 -21.51
C ARG A 168 9.17 0.64 -21.47
N SER A 169 10.14 -0.04 -20.84
CA SER A 169 11.50 0.48 -20.69
C SER A 169 12.37 0.39 -21.97
N ALA A 170 11.97 -0.38 -22.98
CA ALA A 170 12.68 -0.43 -24.27
C ALA A 170 11.73 -0.75 -25.44
N ASP A 171 11.77 0.08 -26.48
CA ASP A 171 10.84 0.04 -27.63
C ASP A 171 10.88 -1.27 -28.45
N GLU A 172 12.01 -1.98 -28.43
CA GLU A 172 12.23 -3.19 -29.25
C GLU A 172 11.61 -4.47 -28.64
N ARG A 173 11.07 -4.42 -27.41
CA ARG A 173 10.66 -5.63 -26.66
C ARG A 173 9.24 -6.10 -26.94
N THR A 174 8.42 -5.33 -27.66
CA THR A 174 6.96 -5.56 -27.87
C THR A 174 6.60 -6.95 -28.40
N ASN A 175 7.46 -7.57 -29.22
CA ASN A 175 7.23 -8.90 -29.79
C ASN A 175 7.35 -10.06 -28.78
N ARG A 176 7.91 -9.82 -27.59
CA ARG A 176 8.14 -10.84 -26.55
C ARG A 176 7.04 -10.86 -25.47
N PHE A 177 6.09 -9.93 -25.53
CA PHE A 177 5.04 -9.82 -24.52
C PHE A 177 4.24 -11.12 -24.37
N ASP A 178 3.85 -11.73 -25.49
CA ASP A 178 3.07 -12.98 -25.49
C ASP A 178 3.82 -14.17 -24.90
N ASP A 179 5.14 -14.20 -25.07
CA ASP A 179 6.01 -15.22 -24.50
C ASP A 179 6.11 -15.03 -22.97
N LEU A 180 6.30 -13.80 -22.50
CA LEU A 180 6.40 -13.49 -21.07
C LEU A 180 5.10 -13.69 -20.31
N MET A 181 3.95 -13.43 -20.96
CA MET A 181 2.63 -13.64 -20.36
C MET A 181 2.35 -15.11 -20.02
N GLN A 182 3.11 -16.09 -20.55
CA GLN A 182 2.99 -17.49 -20.14
C GLN A 182 3.40 -17.71 -18.67
N HIS A 183 4.22 -16.81 -18.11
CA HIS A 183 4.68 -16.86 -16.72
C HIS A 183 3.67 -16.21 -15.76
N VAL A 184 2.60 -15.58 -16.26
CA VAL A 184 1.55 -14.95 -15.45
C VAL A 184 0.21 -15.65 -15.65
N CYS A 185 -0.31 -16.24 -14.57
CA CYS A 185 -1.61 -16.88 -14.57
C CYS A 185 -2.69 -15.90 -14.11
N LEU A 186 -3.39 -15.26 -15.06
CA LEU A 186 -4.47 -14.31 -14.75
C LEU A 186 -5.56 -14.90 -13.84
N SER A 187 -5.81 -16.22 -13.88
CA SER A 187 -6.78 -16.90 -13.00
C SER A 187 -6.43 -16.83 -11.51
N LYS A 188 -5.17 -16.53 -11.17
CA LYS A 188 -4.71 -16.32 -9.79
C LYS A 188 -4.65 -14.84 -9.40
N CYS A 189 -4.88 -13.93 -10.33
CA CYS A 189 -4.95 -12.50 -10.06
C CYS A 189 -6.35 -12.12 -9.54
N SER A 190 -6.44 -11.03 -8.78
CA SER A 190 -7.73 -10.51 -8.34
C SER A 190 -8.53 -9.93 -9.52
N LYS A 191 -9.86 -10.02 -9.41
CA LYS A 191 -10.77 -9.44 -10.41
C LYS A 191 -10.56 -7.95 -10.56
N ASP A 192 -10.35 -7.23 -9.46
CA ASP A 192 -10.15 -5.78 -9.48
C ASP A 192 -8.87 -5.42 -10.23
N PHE A 193 -7.78 -6.16 -10.00
CA PHE A 193 -6.54 -5.99 -10.76
C PHE A 193 -6.73 -6.26 -12.26
N VAL A 194 -7.44 -7.34 -12.62
CA VAL A 194 -7.70 -7.66 -14.03
C VAL A 194 -8.58 -6.59 -14.70
N CYS A 195 -9.65 -6.14 -14.04
CA CYS A 195 -10.58 -5.16 -14.61
C CYS A 195 -10.01 -3.73 -14.65
N SER A 196 -9.22 -3.32 -13.65
CA SER A 196 -8.65 -1.97 -13.60
C SER A 196 -7.32 -1.84 -14.35
N THR A 197 -6.44 -2.84 -14.23
CA THR A 197 -5.05 -2.71 -14.69
C THR A 197 -4.81 -3.52 -15.96
N VAL A 198 -5.24 -4.79 -16.00
CA VAL A 198 -4.96 -5.67 -17.14
C VAL A 198 -5.82 -5.31 -18.36
N MET A 199 -7.10 -4.98 -18.16
CA MET A 199 -8.01 -4.58 -19.25
C MET A 199 -7.65 -3.22 -19.86
N GLU A 200 -7.10 -2.28 -19.08
CA GLU A 200 -6.66 -0.97 -19.59
C GLU A 200 -5.33 -1.05 -20.35
N GLU A 201 -4.57 -2.15 -20.20
CA GLU A 201 -3.26 -2.30 -20.81
C GLU A 201 -3.35 -2.52 -22.33
N LYS A 202 -2.73 -1.63 -23.10
CA LYS A 202 -2.74 -1.67 -24.58
C LYS A 202 -2.09 -2.94 -25.13
N LEU A 203 -1.06 -3.46 -24.45
CA LEU A 203 -0.40 -4.72 -24.85
C LEU A 203 -1.34 -5.93 -24.74
N MET A 204 -2.38 -5.88 -23.90
CA MET A 204 -3.37 -6.96 -23.72
C MET A 204 -4.47 -6.97 -24.80
N HIS A 205 -4.57 -5.93 -25.63
CA HIS A 205 -5.59 -5.82 -26.69
C HIS A 205 -5.29 -6.67 -27.95
N ASN A 206 -4.38 -7.64 -27.85
CA ASN A 206 -4.12 -8.61 -28.89
C ASN A 206 -5.07 -9.83 -28.77
N THR A 207 -5.16 -10.65 -29.81
CA THR A 207 -6.08 -11.80 -29.87
C THR A 207 -5.90 -12.77 -28.70
N ARG A 208 -4.67 -12.93 -28.20
CA ARG A 208 -4.32 -13.87 -27.13
C ARG A 208 -4.65 -13.29 -25.75
N GLY A 209 -4.29 -12.04 -25.49
CA GLY A 209 -4.62 -11.31 -24.27
C GLY A 209 -6.13 -11.18 -24.06
N MET A 210 -6.87 -10.83 -25.11
CA MET A 210 -8.34 -10.79 -25.06
C MET A 210 -8.95 -12.17 -24.80
N LYS A 211 -8.36 -13.25 -25.35
CA LYS A 211 -8.80 -14.62 -25.07
C LYS A 211 -8.53 -15.01 -23.62
N LEU A 212 -7.37 -14.66 -23.07
CA LEU A 212 -7.04 -14.91 -21.65
C LEU A 212 -7.97 -14.12 -20.71
N ILE A 213 -8.28 -12.87 -21.03
CA ILE A 213 -9.27 -12.05 -20.29
C ILE A 213 -10.66 -12.68 -20.41
N GLN A 214 -11.06 -13.14 -21.59
CA GLN A 214 -12.34 -13.80 -21.79
C GLN A 214 -12.45 -15.13 -21.02
N GLU A 215 -11.40 -15.96 -21.04
CA GLU A 215 -11.32 -17.21 -20.27
C GLU A 215 -11.35 -16.95 -18.76
N PHE A 216 -10.67 -15.90 -18.29
CA PHE A 216 -10.79 -15.40 -16.92
C PHE A 216 -12.25 -15.04 -16.61
N MET A 217 -12.87 -14.16 -17.40
CA MET A 217 -14.26 -13.74 -17.17
C MET A 217 -15.27 -14.89 -17.24
N GLN A 218 -15.04 -15.91 -18.08
CA GLN A 218 -15.88 -17.10 -18.21
C GLN A 218 -15.68 -18.10 -17.07
N SER A 219 -14.44 -18.34 -16.64
CA SER A 219 -14.13 -19.24 -15.51
C SER A 219 -14.72 -18.74 -14.19
N TYR A 220 -14.76 -17.41 -13.99
CA TYR A 220 -15.47 -16.78 -12.88
C TYR A 220 -17.00 -16.77 -13.04
N GLY A 221 -17.52 -16.86 -14.27
CA GLY A 221 -18.95 -16.87 -14.55
C GLY A 221 -19.63 -18.24 -14.50
N SER A 222 -18.87 -19.35 -14.37
CA SER A 222 -19.43 -20.70 -14.59
C SER A 222 -18.95 -21.83 -13.66
N ALA A 223 -18.26 -21.53 -12.56
CA ALA A 223 -17.93 -22.53 -11.56
C ALA A 223 -18.24 -22.02 -10.14
N ASP A 224 -19.26 -22.61 -9.49
CA ASP A 224 -19.37 -22.64 -8.04
C ASP A 224 -18.21 -23.51 -7.49
N PRO A 225 -17.22 -22.95 -6.77
CA PRO A 225 -16.24 -23.75 -6.07
C PRO A 225 -16.74 -24.06 -4.64
N PRO A 226 -16.26 -25.15 -4.01
CA PRO A 226 -16.69 -25.55 -2.69
C PRO A 226 -16.22 -24.53 -1.64
N LYS A 227 -17.16 -24.18 -0.75
CA LYS A 227 -16.99 -23.31 0.43
C LYS A 227 -15.78 -23.73 1.29
N GLN A 228 -14.64 -23.07 1.08
CA GLN A 228 -13.71 -22.77 2.16
C GLN A 228 -13.99 -21.31 2.58
N PRO A 229 -14.39 -21.05 3.84
CA PRO A 229 -14.75 -19.70 4.26
C PRO A 229 -13.46 -18.90 4.47
N SER A 230 -12.91 -18.34 3.39
CA SER A 230 -12.18 -17.10 3.52
C SER A 230 -13.18 -16.09 4.08
N LEU A 231 -12.98 -15.65 5.31
CA LEU A 231 -13.87 -14.76 6.05
C LEU A 231 -13.79 -13.33 5.49
N ALA A 232 -14.31 -13.19 4.27
CA ALA A 232 -15.26 -12.22 3.77
C ALA A 232 -15.15 -10.72 4.13
N VAL A 233 -14.12 -10.18 4.76
CA VAL A 233 -13.98 -8.72 4.94
C VAL A 233 -12.65 -8.18 4.38
N GLY A 234 -12.05 -8.89 3.43
CA GLY A 234 -10.94 -8.39 2.63
C GLY A 234 -11.31 -8.45 1.14
N ASN A 235 -11.33 -7.29 0.48
CA ASN A 235 -11.72 -6.98 -0.92
C ASN A 235 -13.08 -6.30 -1.16
N ARG A 236 -13.86 -5.96 -0.13
CA ARG A 236 -15.17 -5.31 -0.36
C ARG A 236 -14.99 -3.81 -0.61
N SER A 237 -14.95 -3.41 -1.87
CA SER A 237 -15.12 -2.01 -2.33
C SER A 237 -16.57 -1.51 -2.14
N GLY A 238 -17.16 -1.76 -0.98
CA GLY A 238 -18.58 -1.54 -0.71
C GLY A 238 -18.82 -0.72 0.56
N GLU A 239 -19.92 0.02 0.58
CA GLU A 239 -20.42 0.84 1.70
C GLU A 239 -20.85 -0.03 2.89
N ILE A 240 -19.92 -0.74 3.51
CA ILE A 240 -20.16 -1.57 4.69
C ILE A 240 -20.25 -0.71 5.95
N CYS A 241 -21.13 -1.09 6.88
CA CYS A 241 -21.23 -0.43 8.17
C CYS A 241 -20.47 -1.23 9.22
N VAL A 242 -19.71 -0.52 10.08
CA VAL A 242 -18.89 -1.13 11.13
C VAL A 242 -19.19 -0.47 12.47
N CYS A 243 -19.32 -1.26 13.53
CA CYS A 243 -19.38 -0.75 14.90
C CYS A 243 -18.49 -1.56 15.84
N ALA A 244 -17.97 -0.91 16.88
CA ALA A 244 -17.19 -1.58 17.92
C ALA A 244 -18.07 -2.53 18.74
N SER A 245 -17.50 -3.65 19.17
CA SER A 245 -18.15 -4.61 20.07
C SER A 245 -17.17 -5.07 21.16
N PRO A 246 -17.64 -5.69 22.26
CA PRO A 246 -16.75 -6.21 23.29
C PRO A 246 -15.77 -7.22 22.70
N GLY A 247 -14.48 -6.90 22.73
CA GLY A 247 -13.42 -7.77 22.21
C GLY A 247 -13.18 -7.68 20.71
N GLY A 248 -13.80 -6.74 19.98
CA GLY A 248 -13.54 -6.52 18.56
C GLY A 248 -14.53 -5.58 17.88
N PHE A 249 -15.09 -6.01 16.75
CA PHE A 249 -16.06 -5.19 16.00
C PHE A 249 -17.04 -6.05 15.18
N VAL A 250 -18.14 -5.44 14.76
CA VAL A 250 -19.16 -6.06 13.92
C VAL A 250 -19.27 -5.30 12.61
N VAL A 251 -19.37 -6.05 11.51
CA VAL A 251 -19.60 -5.55 10.15
C VAL A 251 -20.97 -6.01 9.69
N SER A 252 -21.74 -5.10 9.10
CA SER A 252 -23.11 -5.39 8.64
C SER A 252 -23.40 -4.74 7.28
N GLY A 253 -24.13 -5.48 6.44
CA GLY A 253 -24.69 -5.00 5.17
C GLY A 253 -23.66 -4.53 4.16
N GLY A 254 -24.00 -3.46 3.44
CA GLY A 254 -23.20 -2.87 2.37
C GLY A 254 -23.51 -3.44 0.99
N GLN A 255 -22.70 -3.07 0.00
CA GLN A 255 -22.87 -3.51 -1.39
C GLN A 255 -21.71 -4.42 -1.81
N SER A 256 -22.03 -5.53 -2.47
CA SER A 256 -21.04 -6.41 -3.09
C SER A 256 -21.55 -6.89 -4.44
N GLN A 257 -20.72 -6.81 -5.48
CA GLN A 257 -21.07 -7.26 -6.84
C GLN A 257 -22.40 -6.68 -7.35
N ASN A 258 -22.68 -5.41 -7.05
CA ASN A 258 -23.95 -4.71 -7.36
C ASN A 258 -25.21 -5.26 -6.66
N ALA A 259 -25.04 -6.10 -5.64
CA ALA A 259 -26.12 -6.57 -4.78
C ALA A 259 -25.97 -5.98 -3.36
N ILE A 260 -27.08 -5.44 -2.84
CA ILE A 260 -27.18 -5.01 -1.45
C ILE A 260 -27.17 -6.25 -0.55
N GLN A 261 -26.32 -6.25 0.46
CA GLN A 261 -26.04 -7.36 1.35
C GLN A 261 -26.85 -7.25 2.65
N ARG A 262 -27.12 -8.39 3.26
CA ARG A 262 -27.73 -8.50 4.61
C ARG A 262 -26.82 -9.20 5.61
N GLU A 263 -25.68 -9.70 5.16
CA GLU A 263 -24.76 -10.51 5.92
C GLU A 263 -24.13 -9.69 7.04
N CYS A 264 -23.93 -10.35 8.19
CA CYS A 264 -23.32 -9.77 9.37
C CYS A 264 -22.17 -10.66 9.83
N TYR A 265 -21.08 -10.04 10.24
CA TYR A 265 -19.88 -10.72 10.71
C TYR A 265 -19.37 -10.03 11.96
N SER A 266 -18.89 -10.80 12.93
CA SER A 266 -18.17 -10.26 14.09
C SER A 266 -16.72 -10.70 14.03
N TYR A 267 -15.80 -9.80 14.33
CA TYR A 267 -14.39 -10.10 14.50
C TYR A 267 -14.06 -10.13 15.98
N ASP A 268 -13.47 -11.24 16.43
CA ASP A 268 -12.89 -11.40 17.76
C ASP A 268 -11.39 -11.11 17.69
N ALA A 269 -10.98 -9.99 18.27
CA ALA A 269 -9.60 -9.55 18.27
C ALA A 269 -8.71 -10.35 19.23
N GLN A 270 -9.27 -11.05 20.23
CA GLN A 270 -8.48 -11.88 21.14
C GLN A 270 -7.98 -13.14 20.43
N ASN A 271 -8.85 -13.74 19.61
CA ASN A 271 -8.56 -14.98 18.91
C ASN A 271 -8.14 -14.76 17.45
N GLY A 272 -8.26 -13.52 16.94
CA GLY A 272 -7.99 -13.19 15.53
C GLY A 272 -8.93 -13.89 14.57
N GLN A 273 -10.19 -14.14 14.98
CA GLN A 273 -11.15 -14.95 14.24
C GLN A 273 -12.38 -14.15 13.86
N TRP A 274 -12.91 -14.44 12.67
CA TRP A 274 -14.20 -13.94 12.26
C TRP A 274 -15.29 -14.99 12.52
N ASN A 275 -16.45 -14.51 12.98
CA ASN A 275 -17.64 -15.32 13.20
C ASN A 275 -18.79 -14.79 12.34
N THR A 276 -19.50 -15.70 11.69
CA THR A 276 -20.73 -15.36 10.95
C THR A 276 -21.88 -15.16 11.93
N LEU A 277 -22.56 -14.02 11.82
CA LEU A 277 -23.79 -13.72 12.56
C LEU A 277 -25.02 -14.02 11.68
N PRO A 278 -26.21 -14.20 12.26
CA PRO A 278 -27.44 -14.27 11.49
C PRO A 278 -27.60 -13.03 10.59
N PRO A 279 -27.98 -13.18 9.32
CA PRO A 279 -28.14 -12.04 8.42
C PRO A 279 -29.29 -11.14 8.88
N MET A 280 -29.17 -9.83 8.62
CA MET A 280 -30.22 -8.84 8.85
C MET A 280 -31.52 -9.26 8.13
N PRO A 281 -32.69 -9.00 8.71
CA PRO A 281 -33.97 -9.16 8.03
C PRO A 281 -34.03 -8.40 6.71
N THR A 282 -33.47 -7.18 6.68
CA THR A 282 -33.45 -6.32 5.49
C THR A 282 -32.02 -6.07 5.02
N ALA A 283 -31.73 -6.37 3.75
CA ALA A 283 -30.48 -5.98 3.11
C ALA A 283 -30.46 -4.46 2.89
N ARG A 284 -29.37 -3.79 3.27
CA ARG A 284 -29.26 -2.31 3.25
C ARG A 284 -27.81 -1.82 3.12
N ILE A 285 -27.66 -0.61 2.60
CA ILE A 285 -26.41 0.19 2.57
C ILE A 285 -26.61 1.49 3.34
N GLU A 286 -25.53 2.23 3.63
CA GLU A 286 -25.58 3.56 4.29
C GLU A 286 -26.39 3.61 5.61
N HIS A 287 -26.62 2.44 6.22
CA HIS A 287 -27.25 2.34 7.52
C HIS A 287 -26.22 2.61 8.61
N SER A 288 -26.74 2.91 9.79
CA SER A 288 -25.90 3.12 10.97
C SER A 288 -26.04 1.95 11.91
N SER A 289 -24.93 1.53 12.53
CA SER A 289 -24.95 0.46 13.52
C SER A 289 -24.23 0.85 14.80
N ILE A 290 -24.73 0.36 15.94
CA ILE A 290 -24.10 0.54 17.25
C ILE A 290 -24.35 -0.69 18.11
N TYR A 291 -23.34 -1.11 18.85
CA TYR A 291 -23.46 -2.19 19.82
C TYR A 291 -23.67 -1.61 21.21
N HIS A 292 -24.68 -2.10 21.94
CA HIS A 292 -24.88 -1.74 23.34
C HIS A 292 -25.59 -2.84 24.12
N ASN A 293 -25.15 -3.15 25.34
CA ASN A 293 -25.79 -4.13 26.24
C ASN A 293 -26.17 -5.47 25.58
N HIS A 294 -25.26 -6.06 24.80
CA HIS A 294 -25.47 -7.28 24.02
C HIS A 294 -26.48 -7.20 22.89
N ASN A 295 -26.85 -6.00 22.46
CA ASN A 295 -27.70 -5.77 21.32
C ASN A 295 -26.90 -5.03 20.24
N LEU A 296 -26.96 -5.53 19.01
CA LEU A 296 -26.51 -4.81 17.83
C LEU A 296 -27.73 -4.10 17.24
N TYR A 297 -27.74 -2.78 17.27
CA TYR A 297 -28.77 -1.95 16.67
C TYR A 297 -28.35 -1.58 15.25
N VAL A 298 -29.26 -1.74 14.30
CA VAL A 298 -29.14 -1.35 12.89
C VAL A 298 -30.28 -0.40 12.57
N VAL A 299 -29.94 0.82 12.18
CA VAL A 299 -30.89 1.93 12.04
C VAL A 299 -30.84 2.49 10.62
N GLY A 300 -32.02 2.57 9.99
CA GLY A 300 -32.18 3.28 8.71
C GLY A 300 -31.35 2.67 7.57
N GLY A 301 -30.76 3.52 6.74
CA GLY A 301 -30.02 3.13 5.54
C GLY A 301 -30.89 3.11 4.29
N LEU A 302 -30.33 2.64 3.19
CA LEU A 302 -30.88 2.75 1.84
C LEU A 302 -31.14 1.38 1.24
N VAL A 303 -32.28 1.23 0.58
CA VAL A 303 -32.61 0.07 -0.26
C VAL A 303 -33.21 0.57 -1.56
N ASN A 304 -32.60 0.24 -2.70
CA ASN A 304 -33.05 0.69 -4.02
C ASN A 304 -33.28 2.21 -4.09
N HIS A 305 -32.31 2.98 -3.57
CA HIS A 305 -32.38 4.45 -3.46
C HIS A 305 -33.50 5.00 -2.59
N ARG A 306 -34.08 4.19 -1.69
CA ARG A 306 -35.08 4.63 -0.72
C ARG A 306 -34.52 4.50 0.70
N PRO A 307 -34.44 5.61 1.44
CA PRO A 307 -34.15 5.57 2.87
C PRO A 307 -35.18 4.72 3.62
N LEU A 308 -34.74 4.07 4.67
CA LEU A 308 -35.56 3.27 5.57
C LEU A 308 -35.77 4.02 6.90
N ASN A 309 -36.89 3.76 7.56
CA ASN A 309 -37.12 4.14 8.95
C ASN A 309 -37.04 2.93 9.91
N SER A 310 -36.71 1.74 9.41
CA SER A 310 -36.68 0.53 10.22
C SER A 310 -35.49 0.51 11.18
N VAL A 311 -35.73 -0.03 12.37
CA VAL A 311 -34.71 -0.28 13.38
C VAL A 311 -34.74 -1.76 13.73
N GLU A 312 -33.67 -2.45 13.37
CA GLU A 312 -33.49 -3.89 13.57
C GLU A 312 -32.47 -4.11 14.68
N VAL A 313 -32.74 -5.06 15.56
CA VAL A 313 -31.89 -5.33 16.73
C VAL A 313 -31.59 -6.81 16.81
N LEU A 314 -30.31 -7.16 16.76
CA LEU A 314 -29.85 -8.52 17.00
C LEU A 314 -29.47 -8.66 18.48
N ASP A 315 -30.19 -9.54 19.19
CA ASP A 315 -29.79 -9.98 20.52
C ASP A 315 -28.62 -10.96 20.37
N MET A 316 -27.45 -10.55 20.83
CA MET A 316 -26.19 -11.29 20.67
C MET A 316 -26.09 -12.50 21.61
N ARG A 317 -27.03 -12.68 22.55
CA ARG A 317 -27.05 -13.81 23.48
C ARG A 317 -27.76 -15.02 22.89
N ASN A 318 -28.83 -14.79 22.11
CA ASN A 318 -29.63 -15.84 21.49
C ASN A 318 -29.58 -15.81 19.94
N LEU A 319 -28.88 -14.82 19.37
CA LEU A 319 -28.71 -14.62 17.94
C LEU A 319 -30.05 -14.51 17.19
N GLN A 320 -31.01 -13.79 17.78
CA GLN A 320 -32.31 -13.51 17.17
C GLN A 320 -32.47 -12.04 16.82
N TRP A 321 -32.96 -11.80 15.61
CA TRP A 321 -33.34 -10.47 15.15
C TRP A 321 -34.74 -10.11 15.64
N ASN A 322 -34.86 -8.89 16.14
CA ASN A 322 -36.10 -8.26 16.56
C ASN A 322 -36.23 -6.90 15.85
N HIS A 323 -37.43 -6.35 15.90
CA HIS A 323 -37.71 -5.01 15.38
C HIS A 323 -38.08 -4.08 16.53
N LEU A 324 -37.49 -2.88 16.52
CA LEU A 324 -37.99 -1.76 17.30
C LEU A 324 -39.05 -0.99 16.49
N PRO A 325 -39.87 -0.16 17.14
CA PRO A 325 -40.73 0.78 16.45
C PRO A 325 -39.97 1.56 15.37
N PRO A 326 -40.57 1.79 14.19
CA PRO A 326 -39.91 2.55 13.14
C PRO A 326 -39.71 4.01 13.55
N LEU A 327 -38.67 4.65 13.02
CA LEU A 327 -38.45 6.07 13.18
C LEU A 327 -39.60 6.88 12.55
N PRO A 328 -39.91 8.08 13.09
CA PRO A 328 -40.93 8.96 12.51
C PRO A 328 -40.64 9.42 11.07
N ARG A 329 -39.37 9.36 10.65
CA ARG A 329 -38.89 9.74 9.32
C ARG A 329 -37.82 8.77 8.87
N GLU A 330 -37.80 8.45 7.58
CA GLU A 330 -36.76 7.62 6.95
C GLU A 330 -35.42 8.35 6.90
N VAL A 331 -34.33 7.62 7.12
CA VAL A 331 -32.99 8.21 7.23
C VAL A 331 -31.90 7.25 6.74
N CYS A 332 -30.89 7.77 6.05
CA CYS A 332 -29.57 7.14 5.87
C CYS A 332 -28.47 8.06 6.42
N PHE A 333 -27.26 7.53 6.63
CA PHE A 333 -26.14 8.27 7.25
C PHE A 333 -26.46 8.89 8.60
N ALA A 334 -27.38 8.29 9.37
CA ALA A 334 -27.74 8.80 10.68
C ALA A 334 -26.57 8.67 11.67
N TYR A 335 -26.51 9.57 12.63
CA TYR A 335 -25.60 9.45 13.76
C TYR A 335 -26.24 8.64 14.88
N LEU A 336 -25.49 7.71 15.45
CA LEU A 336 -25.94 6.92 16.60
C LEU A 336 -25.09 7.24 17.83
N ALA A 337 -25.76 7.36 18.96
CA ALA A 337 -25.11 7.59 20.24
C ALA A 337 -25.84 6.83 21.34
N ILE A 338 -25.08 6.39 22.35
CA ILE A 338 -25.63 5.77 23.56
C ILE A 338 -25.24 6.66 24.73
N VAL A 339 -26.25 7.21 25.41
CA VAL A 339 -26.04 8.01 26.63
C VAL A 339 -26.97 7.50 27.72
N SER A 340 -26.39 7.17 28.88
CA SER A 340 -27.13 6.64 30.03
C SER A 340 -28.09 5.50 29.63
N ASP A 341 -27.59 4.53 28.85
CA ASP A 341 -28.31 3.38 28.29
C ASP A 341 -29.43 3.69 27.26
N ASN A 342 -29.63 4.96 26.88
CA ASN A 342 -30.61 5.34 25.87
C ASN A 342 -29.97 5.47 24.48
N LEU A 343 -30.67 4.94 23.47
CA LEU A 343 -30.29 5.06 22.06
C LEU A 343 -30.78 6.40 21.49
N PHE A 344 -29.85 7.15 20.91
CA PHE A 344 -30.13 8.37 20.17
C PHE A 344 -29.84 8.18 18.68
N VAL A 345 -30.75 8.67 17.84
CA VAL A 345 -30.59 8.78 16.39
C VAL A 345 -30.62 10.27 16.04
N LEU A 346 -29.53 10.78 15.47
CA LEU A 346 -29.35 12.21 15.20
C LEU A 346 -29.04 12.45 13.73
N GLY A 347 -29.62 13.48 13.15
CA GLY A 347 -29.32 13.95 11.80
C GLY A 347 -29.50 12.89 10.71
N GLY A 348 -28.56 12.86 9.75
CA GLY A 348 -28.61 12.01 8.57
C GLY A 348 -29.29 12.67 7.37
N CYS A 349 -29.58 11.88 6.34
CA CYS A 349 -30.17 12.29 5.08
C CYS A 349 -31.54 11.64 4.88
N ASN A 350 -32.55 12.41 4.51
CA ASN A 350 -33.91 11.94 4.30
C ASN A 350 -34.21 11.53 2.84
N THR A 351 -35.45 11.14 2.55
CA THR A 351 -35.91 10.72 1.21
C THR A 351 -35.77 11.78 0.13
N ASP A 352 -35.76 13.07 0.51
CA ASP A 352 -35.65 14.19 -0.42
C ASP A 352 -34.18 14.60 -0.66
N LEU A 353 -33.23 13.76 -0.23
CA LEU A 353 -31.79 14.02 -0.23
C LEU A 353 -31.40 15.26 0.58
N ASN A 354 -32.24 15.65 1.55
CA ASN A 354 -31.96 16.73 2.47
C ASN A 354 -31.35 16.19 3.75
N TRP A 355 -30.23 16.79 4.15
CA TRP A 355 -29.68 16.56 5.47
C TRP A 355 -30.58 17.20 6.52
N VAL A 356 -30.87 16.44 7.57
CA VAL A 356 -31.79 16.85 8.63
C VAL A 356 -31.05 17.08 9.95
N THR A 357 -31.68 17.81 10.85
CA THR A 357 -31.19 18.09 12.20
C THR A 357 -32.01 17.38 13.28
N ASP A 358 -32.90 16.47 12.87
CA ASP A 358 -33.79 15.75 13.78
C ASP A 358 -33.00 14.91 14.79
N VAL A 359 -33.50 14.84 16.02
CA VAL A 359 -32.91 14.05 17.11
C VAL A 359 -34.01 13.25 17.77
N HIS A 360 -33.84 11.93 17.79
CA HIS A 360 -34.79 11.00 18.39
C HIS A 360 -34.12 10.17 19.46
N GLU A 361 -34.75 10.09 20.63
CA GLU A 361 -34.37 9.23 21.73
C GLU A 361 -35.33 8.04 21.79
N PHE A 362 -34.81 6.82 21.92
CA PHE A 362 -35.65 5.64 22.09
C PHE A 362 -36.09 5.51 23.56
N ASP A 363 -37.39 5.60 23.80
CA ASP A 363 -37.99 5.29 25.11
C ASP A 363 -38.26 3.79 25.20
N SER A 364 -37.39 3.07 25.91
CA SER A 364 -37.50 1.63 26.12
C SER A 364 -38.72 1.22 26.97
N THR A 365 -39.26 2.14 27.78
CA THR A 365 -40.43 1.88 28.63
C THR A 365 -41.72 1.93 27.80
N GLN A 366 -41.83 2.94 26.93
CA GLN A 366 -43.01 3.12 26.08
C GLN A 366 -42.91 2.39 24.74
N GLN A 367 -41.71 1.93 24.35
CA GLN A 367 -41.42 1.42 23.02
C GLN A 367 -41.84 2.46 21.96
N THR A 368 -41.35 3.69 22.11
CA THR A 368 -41.63 4.80 21.18
C THR A 368 -40.40 5.69 21.00
N TRP A 369 -40.39 6.48 19.93
CA TRP A 369 -39.37 7.48 19.68
C TRP A 369 -39.82 8.84 20.21
N ARG A 370 -39.02 9.42 21.11
CA ARG A 370 -39.22 10.77 21.64
C ARG A 370 -38.39 11.77 20.85
N GLN A 371 -39.03 12.76 20.26
CA GLN A 371 -38.33 13.88 19.63
C GLN A 371 -37.61 14.73 20.69
N ARG A 372 -36.36 15.06 20.42
CA ARG A 372 -35.49 15.91 21.25
C ARG A 372 -35.20 17.23 20.54
N SER A 373 -34.47 18.13 21.21
CA SER A 373 -34.06 19.39 20.58
C SER A 373 -33.24 19.10 19.32
N PRO A 374 -33.57 19.70 18.16
CA PRO A 374 -32.84 19.45 16.93
C PRO A 374 -31.42 20.02 17.01
N MET A 375 -30.51 19.47 16.20
CA MET A 375 -29.16 20.00 16.03
C MET A 375 -29.21 21.48 15.61
N PRO A 376 -28.31 22.35 16.12
CA PRO A 376 -28.28 23.77 15.77
C PRO A 376 -28.00 24.05 14.30
N GLU A 377 -27.31 23.14 13.63
CA GLU A 377 -26.98 23.21 12.21
C GLU A 377 -26.92 21.81 11.61
N ILE A 378 -26.97 21.73 10.29
CA ILE A 378 -26.73 20.50 9.54
C ILE A 378 -25.25 20.14 9.66
N CYS A 379 -24.96 18.87 9.93
CA CYS A 379 -23.62 18.31 9.83
C CYS A 379 -23.66 17.19 8.79
N ALA A 380 -23.33 17.51 7.53
CA ALA A 380 -23.30 16.54 6.46
C ALA A 380 -21.98 15.75 6.49
N GLY A 381 -22.07 14.43 6.60
CA GLY A 381 -20.92 13.53 6.63
C GLY A 381 -20.00 13.71 7.84
N GLY A 382 -20.50 14.25 8.96
CA GLY A 382 -19.76 14.25 10.23
C GLY A 382 -19.72 12.88 10.90
N ALA A 383 -19.31 12.89 12.17
CA ALA A 383 -19.34 11.74 13.05
C ALA A 383 -19.91 12.11 14.42
N ALA A 384 -20.40 11.10 15.13
CA ALA A 384 -20.93 11.26 16.48
C ALA A 384 -20.17 10.40 17.47
N VAL A 385 -19.99 10.95 18.67
CA VAL A 385 -19.36 10.24 19.78
C VAL A 385 -20.04 10.57 21.09
N SER A 386 -20.16 9.57 21.95
CA SER A 386 -20.70 9.72 23.31
C SER A 386 -19.54 9.84 24.30
N PHE A 387 -19.53 10.91 25.10
CA PHE A 387 -18.50 11.16 26.10
C PHE A 387 -19.07 11.89 27.32
N ASN A 388 -18.80 11.39 28.53
CA ASN A 388 -19.26 11.98 29.80
C ASN A 388 -20.77 12.30 29.86
N ASP A 389 -21.63 11.35 29.47
CA ASP A 389 -23.09 11.50 29.36
C ASP A 389 -23.56 12.61 28.39
N LEU A 390 -22.72 12.98 27.42
CA LEU A 390 -23.03 13.97 26.39
C LEU A 390 -22.81 13.35 25.01
N VAL A 391 -23.51 13.86 24.00
CA VAL A 391 -23.28 13.50 22.59
C VAL A 391 -22.56 14.64 21.91
N TYR A 392 -21.50 14.34 21.18
CA TYR A 392 -20.78 15.29 20.35
C TYR A 392 -20.99 14.93 18.89
N ILE A 393 -21.27 15.93 18.06
CA ILE A 393 -21.28 15.82 16.59
C ILE A 393 -20.13 16.68 16.08
N VAL A 394 -19.20 16.05 15.36
CA VAL A 394 -17.94 16.67 14.93
C VAL A 394 -17.63 16.37 13.47
N GLY A 395 -16.95 17.31 12.80
CA GLY A 395 -16.49 17.15 11.42
C GLY A 395 -17.53 17.50 10.37
N GLY A 396 -17.58 16.69 9.30
CA GLY A 396 -18.43 16.94 8.15
C GLY A 396 -17.94 18.08 7.26
N ASN A 397 -18.73 18.39 6.23
CA ASN A 397 -18.34 19.36 5.20
C ASN A 397 -18.04 20.75 5.79
N ASP A 398 -18.89 21.20 6.72
CA ASP A 398 -18.84 22.55 7.30
C ASP A 398 -18.00 22.65 8.58
N ARG A 399 -17.22 21.61 8.92
CA ARG A 399 -16.40 21.57 10.15
C ARG A 399 -17.25 21.84 11.39
N SER A 400 -18.40 21.19 11.49
CA SER A 400 -19.27 21.36 12.64
C SER A 400 -18.63 20.78 13.89
N CYS A 401 -18.88 21.43 15.02
CA CYS A 401 -18.54 20.90 16.34
C CYS A 401 -19.61 21.38 17.31
N MET A 402 -20.40 20.44 17.83
CA MET A 402 -21.53 20.74 18.69
C MET A 402 -21.74 19.62 19.70
N ARG A 403 -22.27 19.99 20.86
CA ARG A 403 -22.50 19.07 21.97
C ARG A 403 -23.94 19.14 22.44
N PHE A 404 -24.55 17.98 22.57
CA PHE A 404 -25.88 17.80 23.13
C PHE A 404 -25.79 17.29 24.56
N ASN A 405 -26.60 17.90 25.43
CA ASN A 405 -26.83 17.42 26.78
C ASN A 405 -28.25 16.82 26.88
N PRO A 406 -28.38 15.48 26.96
CA PRO A 406 -29.68 14.82 27.05
C PRO A 406 -30.46 15.14 28.34
N ARG A 407 -29.78 15.47 29.45
CA ARG A 407 -30.43 15.70 30.74
C ARG A 407 -31.31 16.95 30.75
N ASN A 408 -30.86 18.01 30.09
CA ASN A 408 -31.60 19.28 29.99
C ASN A 408 -32.11 19.58 28.56
N ASN A 409 -31.86 18.69 27.60
CA ASN A 409 -32.27 18.82 26.20
C ASN A 409 -31.69 20.06 25.49
N THR A 410 -30.44 20.42 25.78
CA THR A 410 -29.80 21.62 25.19
C THR A 410 -28.60 21.28 24.32
N TRP A 411 -28.39 22.08 23.28
CA TRP A 411 -27.20 22.06 22.44
C TRP A 411 -26.26 23.21 22.79
N THR A 412 -24.96 22.99 22.61
CA THR A 412 -23.91 24.00 22.71
C THR A 412 -23.04 23.89 21.45
N SER A 413 -22.87 24.99 20.72
CA SER A 413 -21.87 25.06 19.66
C SER A 413 -20.48 25.21 20.27
N LEU A 414 -19.51 24.49 19.73
CA LEU A 414 -18.16 24.39 20.24
C LEU A 414 -17.16 24.89 19.20
N GLN A 415 -15.89 24.98 19.58
CA GLN A 415 -14.83 25.34 18.65
C GLN A 415 -14.77 24.33 17.49
N ARG A 416 -14.70 24.83 16.26
CA ARG A 416 -14.67 24.01 15.03
C ARG A 416 -13.26 23.48 14.75
N PRO A 417 -13.13 22.27 14.15
CA PRO A 417 -11.84 21.76 13.70
C PRO A 417 -11.26 22.68 12.62
N GLN A 418 -9.95 22.60 12.47
CA GLN A 418 -9.20 23.36 11.47
C GLN A 418 -9.51 22.86 10.06
N PHE A 419 -9.63 21.55 9.88
CA PHE A 419 -9.84 20.90 8.60
C PHE A 419 -11.24 20.30 8.46
N SER A 420 -11.64 20.09 7.20
CA SER A 420 -12.88 19.36 6.89
C SER A 420 -12.63 17.87 7.04
N HIS A 421 -13.48 17.21 7.83
CA HIS A 421 -13.46 15.77 8.09
C HIS A 421 -14.73 15.14 7.51
N TYR A 422 -14.90 15.24 6.20
CA TYR A 422 -16.06 14.67 5.49
C TYR A 422 -15.94 13.14 5.42
N TYR A 423 -16.91 12.45 6.01
CA TYR A 423 -16.91 11.03 6.30
C TYR A 423 -15.72 10.55 7.14
N GLY A 424 -15.13 11.45 7.94
CA GLY A 424 -14.07 11.11 8.89
C GLY A 424 -14.65 10.50 10.16
N PRO A 425 -14.21 9.32 10.62
CA PRO A 425 -14.66 8.76 11.89
C PRO A 425 -14.14 9.55 13.09
N SER A 426 -14.83 9.41 14.23
CA SER A 426 -14.41 10.00 15.51
C SER A 426 -14.46 8.98 16.64
N LEU A 427 -13.60 9.14 17.65
CA LEU A 427 -13.60 8.33 18.87
C LEU A 427 -13.10 9.13 20.07
N VAL A 428 -13.35 8.61 21.28
CA VAL A 428 -12.79 9.17 22.51
C VAL A 428 -11.46 8.48 22.82
N LEU A 429 -10.38 9.25 22.95
CA LEU A 429 -9.06 8.78 23.33
C LEU A 429 -8.54 9.64 24.47
N ASN A 430 -8.12 9.02 25.58
CA ASN A 430 -7.50 9.71 26.74
C ASN A 430 -8.31 10.91 27.29
N GLY A 431 -9.64 10.89 27.15
CA GLY A 431 -10.52 11.97 27.60
C GLY A 431 -10.75 13.11 26.59
N ASN A 432 -10.18 12.98 25.39
CA ASN A 432 -10.36 13.90 24.27
C ASN A 432 -11.12 13.20 23.13
N ILE A 433 -11.65 14.00 22.20
CA ILE A 433 -12.35 13.52 21.01
C ILE A 433 -11.40 13.64 19.83
N VAL A 434 -11.05 12.53 19.20
CA VAL A 434 -10.15 12.52 18.04
C VAL A 434 -10.96 12.27 16.78
N VAL A 435 -10.72 13.07 15.74
CA VAL A 435 -11.32 12.91 14.41
C VAL A 435 -10.23 12.56 13.41
N PHE A 436 -10.48 11.50 12.63
CA PHE A 436 -9.47 10.93 11.72
C PHE A 436 -9.87 11.16 10.27
N GLY A 437 -8.99 11.81 9.52
CA GLY A 437 -9.03 11.91 8.06
C GLY A 437 -10.41 12.25 7.49
N GLY A 438 -10.75 11.61 6.37
CA GLY A 438 -11.97 11.80 5.62
C GLY A 438 -11.73 11.55 4.14
N GLN A 439 -12.76 11.69 3.32
CA GLN A 439 -12.67 11.41 1.88
C GLN A 439 -11.61 12.25 1.14
N PHE A 440 -11.32 13.46 1.64
CA PHE A 440 -10.42 14.43 1.00
C PHE A 440 -9.30 14.92 1.92
N ASN A 441 -9.07 14.24 3.04
CA ASN A 441 -8.14 14.69 4.08
C ASN A 441 -7.58 13.50 4.86
N ASP A 442 -6.29 13.50 5.16
CA ASP A 442 -5.60 12.51 5.99
C ASP A 442 -5.18 13.05 7.37
N SER A 443 -5.51 14.32 7.67
CA SER A 443 -5.23 14.96 8.95
C SER A 443 -5.95 14.28 10.10
N ILE A 444 -5.35 14.33 11.29
CA ILE A 444 -5.96 13.87 12.54
C ILE A 444 -5.97 15.06 13.50
N GLU A 445 -7.13 15.37 14.05
CA GLU A 445 -7.30 16.49 15.00
C GLU A 445 -7.87 15.96 16.33
N GLU A 446 -7.40 16.54 17.45
CA GLU A 446 -7.77 16.14 18.80
C GLU A 446 -8.46 17.29 19.53
N TYR A 447 -9.75 17.16 19.77
CA TYR A 447 -10.53 18.13 20.52
C TYR A 447 -10.52 17.83 22.02
N SER A 448 -10.16 18.84 22.82
CA SER A 448 -10.24 18.83 24.28
C SER A 448 -11.56 19.45 24.77
N PRO A 449 -12.50 18.65 25.33
CA PRO A 449 -13.76 19.17 25.86
C PRO A 449 -13.61 20.03 27.12
N LEU A 450 -12.44 20.01 27.76
CA LEU A 450 -12.14 20.79 28.96
C LEU A 450 -11.78 22.24 28.62
N THR A 451 -11.06 22.45 27.51
CA THR A 451 -10.56 23.75 27.07
C THR A 451 -11.31 24.32 25.88
N ASP A 452 -12.19 23.54 25.25
CA ASP A 452 -12.88 23.88 24.00
C ASP A 452 -11.89 24.28 22.88
N SER A 453 -10.89 23.42 22.65
CA SER A 453 -9.81 23.65 21.67
C SER A 453 -9.44 22.35 20.94
N TRP A 454 -9.01 22.49 19.69
CA TRP A 454 -8.41 21.43 18.86
C TRP A 454 -6.89 21.46 18.91
#